data_AF-A0A544T2J3-F1
#
_entry.id   AF-A0A544T2J3-F1
#
_cell.length_a   1.000
_cell.length_b   1.000
_cell.length_c   1.000
_cell.angle_alpha   90.00
_cell.angle_beta   90.00
_cell.angle_gamma   90.00
#
_symmetry.space_group_name_H-M   'P 1'
#
loop_
_entity.id
_entity.type
_entity.pdbx_description
1 polymer ?
#
loop_
_entity_poly.entity_id
_entity_poly.type
_entity_poly.pdbx_seq_one_letter_code
_entity_poly.pdbx_strand_id
1 'polypeptide(L)' 'MMETILKKVELTREKMIQAALEKGVSHKETIQLSEELDRLLNEYETKEKLK' A
#
# COMPACT_ATOMS: atom_id res chain seq x y z
N MET A 1 0.22 21.20 -1.90
CA MET A 1 -0.09 19.87 -2.46
C MET A 1 0.05 18.85 -1.34
N MET A 2 -1.02 18.56 -0.60
CA MET A 2 -0.98 17.49 0.41
C MET A 2 -1.14 16.17 -0.34
N GLU A 3 -0.06 15.40 -0.47
CA GLU A 3 -0.18 14.00 -0.83
C GLU A 3 -0.87 13.28 0.33
N THR A 4 -2.18 13.08 0.19
CA THR A 4 -2.98 12.36 1.17
C THR A 4 -2.51 10.91 1.25
N ILE A 5 -2.69 10.30 2.43
CA ILE A 5 -2.38 8.88 2.65
C ILE A 5 -3.04 8.00 1.59
N LEU A 6 -4.23 8.40 1.13
CA LEU A 6 -4.92 7.77 0.01
C LEU A 6 -4.05 7.67 -1.26
N LYS A 7 -3.36 8.74 -1.63
CA LYS A 7 -2.46 8.74 -2.80
C LYS A 7 -1.28 7.79 -2.61
N LYS A 8 -0.74 7.68 -1.38
CA LYS A 8 0.31 6.70 -1.06
C LYS A 8 -0.22 5.28 -1.14
N VAL A 9 -1.43 5.02 -0.63
CA VAL A 9 -2.11 3.72 -0.73
C VAL A 9 -2.27 3.32 -2.20
N GLU A 10 -2.75 4.22 -3.07
CA GLU A 10 -2.93 3.92 -4.49
C GLU A 10 -1.60 3.61 -5.19
N LEU A 11 -0.58 4.44 -4.98
CA LEU A 11 0.74 4.22 -5.58
C LEU A 11 1.39 2.91 -5.11
N THR A 12 1.26 2.59 -3.82
CA THR A 12 1.80 1.33 -3.27
C THR A 12 1.00 0.13 -3.79
N ARG A 13 -0.32 0.26 -3.94
CA ARG A 13 -1.18 -0.77 -4.53
C ARG A 13 -0.79 -1.08 -5.97
N GLU A 14 -0.60 -0.06 -6.82
CA GLU A 14 -0.17 -0.26 -8.20
C GLU A 14 1.17 -0.99 -8.27
N LYS A 15 2.15 -0.56 -7.47
CA LYS A 15 3.46 -1.23 -7.41
C LYS A 15 3.35 -2.68 -6.95
N MET A 16 2.52 -2.95 -5.94
CA MET A 16 2.29 -4.31 -5.45
C MET A 16 1.70 -5.20 -6.54
N ILE A 17 0.72 -4.70 -7.31
CA ILE A 17 0.10 -5.43 -8.41
C ILE A 17 1.11 -5.69 -9.53
N GLN A 18 1.92 -4.69 -9.91
CA GLN A 18 2.98 -4.88 -10.90
C GLN A 18 3.99 -5.93 -10.44
N ALA A 19 4.49 -5.84 -9.21
CA ALA A 19 5.42 -6.84 -8.65
C ALA A 19 4.79 -8.25 -8.58
N ALA A 20 3.50 -8.36 -8.23
CA ALA A 20 2.77 -9.61 -8.23
C ALA A 20 2.63 -10.23 -9.63
N LEU A 21 2.40 -9.40 -10.65
CA LEU A 21 2.28 -9.81 -12.04
C LEU A 21 3.64 -10.22 -12.64
N GLU A 22 4.69 -9.45 -12.36
CA GLU A 22 6.02 -9.67 -12.94
C GLU A 22 6.81 -10.76 -12.21
N LYS A 23 6.75 -10.79 -10.87
CA LYS A 23 7.60 -11.63 -10.01
C LYS A 23 6.83 -12.68 -9.22
N GLY A 24 5.50 -12.57 -9.17
CA GLY A 24 4.64 -13.45 -8.40
C GLY A 24 4.30 -12.90 -7.01
N VAL A 25 3.18 -13.38 -6.46
CA VAL A 25 2.67 -12.96 -5.14
C VAL A 25 3.57 -13.33 -3.98
N SER A 26 4.35 -14.41 -4.12
CA SER A 26 5.29 -14.88 -3.09
C SER A 26 6.69 -14.26 -3.21
N HIS A 27 6.89 -13.36 -4.18
CA HIS A 27 8.16 -12.66 -4.29
C HIS A 27 8.33 -11.70 -3.12
N LYS A 28 9.55 -11.63 -2.56
CA LYS A 28 9.86 -10.79 -1.41
C LYS A 28 9.41 -9.34 -1.60
N GLU A 29 9.59 -8.80 -2.80
CA GLU A 29 9.16 -7.43 -3.15
C GLU A 29 7.64 -7.25 -3.05
N THR A 30 6.86 -8.20 -3.56
CA THR A 30 5.40 -8.18 -3.47
C THR A 30 4.92 -8.28 -2.02
N ILE A 31 5.58 -9.13 -1.21
CA ILE A 31 5.30 -9.27 0.22
C ILE A 31 5.57 -7.94 0.94
N GLN A 32 6.73 -7.33 0.71
CA GLN A 32 7.08 -6.03 1.32
C GLN A 32 6.10 -4.92 0.91
N LEU A 33 5.68 -4.89 -0.36
CA LEU A 33 4.68 -3.94 -0.84
C LEU A 33 3.30 -4.20 -0.22
N SER A 34 2.93 -5.45 0.02
CA SER A 34 1.70 -5.82 0.73
C SER A 34 1.73 -5.36 2.18
N GLU A 35 2.84 -5.54 2.90
CA GLU A 35 2.99 -5.06 4.28
C GLU A 35 2.94 -3.53 4.35
N GLU A 36 3.58 -2.84 3.41
CA GLU A 36 3.55 -1.37 3.31
C GLU A 36 2.12 -0.87 3.03
N LEU A 37 1.41 -1.51 2.10
CA LEU A 37 0.02 -1.17 1.78
C LEU A 37 -0.89 -1.33 3.00
N ASP A 38 -0.73 -2.43 3.75
CA ASP A 38 -1.52 -2.70 4.94
C ASP A 38 -1.26 -1.67 6.05
N ARG A 39 0.00 -1.28 6.26
CA ARG A 39 0.35 -0.19 7.19
C ARG A 39 -0.28 1.14 6.81
N LEU A 40 -0.26 1.49 5.52
CA LEU A 40 -0.86 2.73 5.03
C LEU A 40 -2.38 2.72 5.21
N LEU A 41 -3.04 1.58 4.99
CA LEU A 41 -4.47 1.41 5.24
C LEU A 41 -4.81 1.52 6.72
N ASN A 42 -4.03 0.89 7.60
CA ASN A 42 -4.20 1.02 9.05
C ASN A 42 -4.01 2.47 9.53
N GLU A 43 -3.02 3.19 8.98
CA GLU A 43 -2.81 4.61 9.30
C GLU A 43 -3.98 5.48 8.80
N TYR A 44 -4.50 5.20 7.60
CA TYR A 44 -5.67 5.86 7.05
C TYR A 44 -6.90 5.63 7.93
N GLU A 45 -7.19 4.37 8.25
CA GLU A 45 -8.34 3.99 9.08
C GLU A 45 -8.25 4.60 10.49
N THR A 46 -7.04 4.60 11.08
CA THR A 46 -6.81 5.24 12.38
C THR A 46 -7.09 6.75 12.34
N LYS A 47 -6.63 7.44 11.29
CA LYS A 47 -6.87 8.88 11.11
C LYS A 47 -8.34 9.20 10.78
N GLU A 48 -9.04 8.31 10.10
CA GLU A 48 -10.49 8.45 9.85
C GLU A 48 -11.31 8.20 11.12
N LYS A 49 -10.93 7.22 11.96
CA LYS A 49 -11.60 6.91 13.23
C LYS A 49 -11.39 7.96 14.33
N LEU A 50 -10.38 8.81 14.19
CA LEU A 50 -10.07 9.92 15.11
C LEU A 50 -10.78 11.23 14.76
N LYS A 51 -11.61 11.25 13.70
CA LYS A 51 -12.50 12.37 13.35
C LYS A 51 -13.89 12.20 13.97
#